data_AF-A0A8S4QQZ4-F1
#
_entry.id   AF-A0A8S4QQZ4-F1
#
_cell.length_a   1.000
_cell.length_b   1.000
_cell.length_c   1.000
_cell.angle_alpha   90.00
_cell.angle_beta   90.00
_cell.angle_gamma   90.00
#
_symmetry.space_group_name_H-M   'P 1'
#
loop_
_entity.id
_entity.type
_entity.pdbx_description
1 polymer ?
#
loop_
_entity_poly.entity_id
_entity_poly.type
_entity_poly.pdbx_seq_one_letter_code
_entity_poly.pdbx_strand_id
1 'polypeptide(L)'
;MGYLSTIYLDDVCCIAPTYEECINNITQTRILFESLGFIINEEKSCLIPSNKCTYLGFIIDTKKFHISVTDSKKDCIFEEVVRLSRLKRCSIRQFARVIGLLTSACPGVKYGWLYTKQLERCKYLALLQSGSYDNYMNIPTYLQEDFSWWMNSIKCAINPIRVDNYTLEIFSDASKTGWGIACGERTASGQWSAEESSKHINFLELLAAFFGLKIFVFKMNNCQILLRIDNTTAISYINRMGGIRFPHLNILTKDIWRFCEKRNIYIYASYIRSQDNQIADAESRRLHPDTEWELSDSAFKRIVSTFGNPEIDLFATRLNSKCHNYISWHRDPGACAVNAFTLNWNNLKFYAFPPFSVIAKTLRKVITDQAQGIIVAPYWCTQAWFPLFNKLLISDPIIFEPTETPLISVSNSTATLPQFKLMAGKLSGKLMPEEVYHQIH
;
A
#
# COMPACT_ATOMS: atom_id res chain seq x y z
N MET A 1 15.25 -37.95 25.03
CA MET A 1 14.80 -36.54 24.94
C MET A 1 16.03 -35.66 25.09
N GLY A 2 16.22 -34.67 24.22
CA GLY A 2 17.38 -33.76 24.25
C GLY A 2 17.01 -32.39 24.80
N TYR A 3 18.01 -31.61 25.21
CA TYR A 3 17.83 -30.22 25.60
C TYR A 3 17.86 -29.28 24.39
N LEU A 4 17.00 -28.26 24.39
CA LEU A 4 16.99 -27.23 23.36
C LEU A 4 17.89 -26.07 23.79
N SER A 5 18.97 -25.86 23.05
CA SER A 5 19.89 -24.75 23.28
C SER A 5 20.33 -24.16 21.95
N THR A 6 20.51 -22.84 21.91
CA THR A 6 21.12 -22.13 20.78
C THR A 6 22.49 -21.64 21.20
N ILE A 7 23.50 -21.94 20.40
CA ILE A 7 24.89 -21.57 20.63
C ILE A 7 25.32 -20.67 19.47
N TYR A 8 25.89 -19.52 19.80
CA TYR A 8 26.46 -18.61 18.81
C TYR A 8 27.77 -18.06 19.35
N LEU A 9 28.89 -18.50 18.76
CA LEU A 9 30.24 -18.18 19.23
C LEU A 9 30.40 -18.49 20.73
N ASP A 10 30.49 -17.47 21.57
CA ASP A 10 30.66 -17.52 23.02
C ASP A 10 29.33 -17.46 23.81
N ASP A 11 28.21 -17.16 23.16
CA ASP A 11 26.90 -17.02 23.80
C ASP A 11 26.06 -18.31 23.68
N VAL A 12 25.59 -18.83 24.83
CA VAL A 12 24.69 -19.99 24.91
C VAL A 12 23.33 -19.58 25.50
N CYS A 13 22.25 -19.87 24.78
CA CYS A 13 20.88 -19.66 25.24
C CYS A 13 20.18 -21.01 25.45
N CYS A 14 19.88 -21.35 26.71
CA CYS A 14 19.10 -22.53 27.06
C CYS A 14 17.60 -22.19 27.06
N ILE A 15 16.79 -23.01 26.39
CA ILE A 15 15.35 -22.77 26.22
C ILE A 15 14.59 -24.03 26.67
N ALA A 16 13.55 -23.85 27.47
CA ALA A 16 12.63 -24.93 27.80
C ALA A 16 11.20 -24.41 28.07
N PRO A 17 10.17 -25.25 27.92
CA PRO A 17 8.77 -24.91 28.22
C PRO A 17 8.50 -24.53 29.68
N THR A 18 9.21 -25.14 30.64
CA THR A 18 9.00 -24.93 32.07
C THR A 18 10.27 -24.43 32.77
N TYR A 19 10.09 -23.83 33.95
CA TYR A 19 11.21 -23.39 34.78
C TYR A 19 12.14 -24.57 35.16
N GLU A 20 11.56 -25.70 35.58
CA GLU A 20 12.28 -26.90 36.00
C GLU A 20 13.06 -27.55 34.86
N GLU A 21 12.48 -27.63 33.66
CA GLU A 21 13.21 -28.13 32.50
C GLU A 21 14.33 -27.18 32.06
N CYS A 22 14.11 -25.86 32.20
CA CYS A 22 15.10 -24.86 31.83
C CYS A 22 16.29 -24.88 32.79
N ILE A 23 16.06 -24.97 34.10
CA ILE A 23 17.14 -25.09 35.07
C ILE A 23 17.93 -26.38 34.85
N ASN A 24 17.24 -27.49 34.59
CA ASN A 24 17.90 -28.76 34.29
C ASN A 24 18.75 -28.67 33.00
N ASN A 25 18.25 -28.00 31.96
CA ASN A 25 19.00 -27.73 30.74
C ASN A 25 20.27 -26.91 31.04
N ILE A 26 20.15 -25.81 31.78
CA ILE A 26 21.28 -24.97 32.18
C ILE A 26 22.32 -25.81 32.95
N THR A 27 21.88 -26.62 33.91
CA THR A 27 22.77 -27.49 34.71
C THR A 27 23.51 -28.50 33.85
N GLN A 28 22.82 -29.23 32.98
CA GLN A 28 23.46 -30.24 32.12
C GLN A 28 24.39 -29.59 31.08
N THR A 29 23.98 -28.46 30.51
CA THR A 29 24.81 -27.69 29.58
C THR A 29 26.10 -27.23 30.26
N ARG A 30 26.01 -26.73 31.49
CA ARG A 30 27.15 -26.33 32.30
C ARG A 30 28.10 -27.50 32.59
N ILE A 31 27.57 -28.63 33.08
CA ILE A 31 28.36 -29.84 33.36
C ILE A 31 29.13 -30.28 32.12
N LEU A 32 28.45 -30.27 30.95
CA LEU A 32 29.08 -30.61 29.69
C LEU A 32 30.25 -29.66 29.35
N PHE A 33 30.02 -28.34 29.39
CA PHE A 33 31.07 -27.36 29.09
C PHE A 33 32.27 -27.47 30.05
N GLU A 34 32.03 -27.60 31.35
CA GLU A 34 33.08 -27.78 32.35
C GLU A 34 33.85 -29.09 32.11
N SER A 35 33.16 -30.19 31.75
CA SER A 35 33.81 -31.47 31.43
C SER A 35 34.69 -31.41 30.18
N LEU A 36 34.37 -30.50 29.26
CA LEU A 36 35.14 -30.23 28.04
C LEU A 36 36.27 -29.21 28.28
N GLY A 37 36.44 -28.71 29.51
CA GLY A 37 37.51 -27.79 29.89
C GLY A 37 37.19 -26.30 29.68
N PHE A 38 35.92 -25.94 29.42
CA PHE A 38 35.51 -24.53 29.36
C PHE A 38 35.30 -23.96 30.76
N ILE A 39 35.64 -22.68 30.92
CA ILE A 39 35.40 -21.91 32.15
C ILE A 39 34.20 -21.00 31.93
N ILE A 40 33.15 -21.20 32.71
CA ILE A 40 31.92 -20.39 32.63
C ILE A 40 32.12 -19.10 33.43
N ASN A 41 31.83 -17.96 32.81
CA ASN A 41 31.85 -16.67 33.49
C ASN A 41 30.52 -16.47 34.23
N GLU A 42 30.51 -16.72 35.53
CA GLU A 42 29.31 -16.62 36.39
C GLU A 42 28.73 -15.21 36.43
N GLU A 43 29.57 -14.16 36.46
CA GLU A 43 29.11 -12.77 36.55
C GLU A 43 28.37 -12.30 35.29
N LYS A 44 28.79 -12.79 34.12
CA LYS A 44 28.14 -12.47 32.84
C LYS A 44 26.99 -13.41 32.51
N SER A 45 26.88 -14.55 33.19
CA SER A 45 25.90 -15.57 32.88
C SER A 45 24.57 -15.33 33.60
N CYS A 46 23.46 -15.63 32.93
CA CYS A 46 22.14 -15.68 33.54
C CYS A 46 21.77 -17.15 33.78
N LEU A 47 22.04 -17.66 34.98
CA LEU A 47 21.82 -19.07 35.32
C LEU A 47 20.45 -19.38 35.92
N ILE A 48 19.67 -18.35 36.24
CA ILE A 48 18.31 -18.52 36.77
C ILE A 48 17.34 -18.36 35.58
N PRO A 49 16.52 -19.39 35.29
CA PRO A 49 15.54 -19.29 34.21
C PRO A 49 14.62 -18.07 34.40
N SER A 50 14.39 -17.35 33.30
CA SER A 50 13.56 -16.14 33.27
C SER A 50 12.79 -16.09 31.96
N ASN A 51 11.61 -15.47 31.99
CA ASN A 51 10.84 -15.19 30.77
C ASN A 51 11.45 -14.08 29.91
N LYS A 52 12.42 -13.32 30.47
CA LYS A 52 13.17 -12.30 29.77
C LYS A 52 14.66 -12.60 29.87
N CYS A 53 15.35 -12.68 28.73
CA CYS A 53 16.79 -12.85 28.68
C CYS A 53 17.40 -11.94 27.62
N THR A 54 18.66 -11.55 27.84
CA THR A 54 19.46 -10.86 26.82
C THR A 54 20.28 -11.90 26.06
N TYR A 55 20.15 -11.93 24.73
CA TYR A 55 20.90 -12.83 23.86
C TYR A 55 21.26 -12.09 22.56
N LEU A 56 22.52 -12.14 22.14
CA LEU A 56 23.04 -11.48 20.94
C LEU A 56 22.71 -9.97 20.85
N GLY A 57 22.69 -9.30 22.01
CA GLY A 57 22.39 -7.87 22.11
C GLY A 57 20.90 -7.51 22.00
N PHE A 58 20.01 -8.49 22.12
CA PHE A 58 18.55 -8.30 22.15
C PHE A 58 17.94 -8.86 23.41
N ILE A 59 16.85 -8.25 23.86
CA ILE A 59 15.98 -8.77 24.91
C ILE A 59 14.91 -9.62 24.25
N ILE A 60 14.87 -10.91 24.60
CA ILE A 60 13.81 -11.84 24.21
C ILE A 60 12.81 -11.87 25.36
N ASP A 61 11.54 -11.52 25.09
CA ASP A 61 10.44 -11.60 26.05
C ASP A 61 9.47 -12.70 25.62
N THR A 62 9.49 -13.83 26.33
CA THR A 62 8.64 -15.00 26.03
C THR A 62 7.19 -14.81 26.47
N LYS A 63 6.92 -13.92 27.45
CA LYS A 63 5.54 -13.62 27.89
C LYS A 63 4.81 -12.73 26.89
N LYS A 64 5.51 -11.74 26.35
CA LYS A 64 4.98 -10.84 25.31
C LYS A 64 5.25 -11.32 23.88
N PHE A 65 6.03 -12.38 23.72
CA PHE A 65 6.42 -13.01 22.47
C PHE A 65 7.02 -12.03 21.44
N HIS A 66 8.00 -11.24 21.90
CA HIS A 66 8.70 -10.27 21.05
C HIS A 66 10.18 -10.18 21.38
N ILE A 67 10.92 -9.61 20.45
CA ILE A 67 12.32 -9.24 20.62
C ILE A 67 12.40 -7.71 20.64
N SER A 68 13.25 -7.16 21.49
CA SER A 68 13.55 -5.72 21.53
C SER A 68 15.03 -5.47 21.71
N VAL A 69 15.47 -4.27 21.37
CA VAL A 69 16.85 -3.82 21.63
C VAL A 69 17.00 -3.49 23.12
N THR A 70 18.20 -3.63 23.69
CA THR A 70 18.47 -3.20 25.08
C THR A 70 18.29 -1.68 25.24
N ASP A 71 17.89 -1.22 26.42
CA ASP A 71 17.63 0.21 26.63
C ASP A 71 18.89 1.06 26.44
N SER A 72 20.05 0.59 26.89
CA SER A 72 21.34 1.24 26.63
C SER A 72 21.64 1.42 25.14
N LYS A 73 21.30 0.43 24.30
CA LYS A 73 21.51 0.50 22.85
C LYS A 73 20.45 1.38 22.18
N LYS A 74 19.21 1.41 22.68
CA LYS A 74 18.19 2.37 22.23
C LYS A 74 18.62 3.81 22.50
N ASP A 75 19.19 4.09 23.67
CA ASP A 75 19.69 5.41 24.06
C ASP A 75 20.84 5.84 23.15
N CYS A 76 21.82 4.96 22.94
CA CYS A 76 22.95 5.20 22.03
C CYS A 76 22.48 5.49 20.58
N ILE A 77 21.52 4.72 20.06
CA ILE A 77 20.93 4.96 18.73
C ILE A 77 20.27 6.33 18.68
N PHE A 78 19.44 6.65 19.67
CA PHE A 78 18.73 7.93 19.72
C PHE A 78 19.72 9.11 19.69
N GLU A 79 20.75 9.08 20.53
CA GLU A 79 21.77 10.12 20.60
C GLU A 79 22.55 10.27 19.29
N GLU A 80 22.99 9.17 18.67
CA GLU A 80 23.72 9.21 17.40
C GLU A 80 22.85 9.70 16.24
N VAL A 81 21.57 9.35 16.21
CA VAL A 81 20.62 9.86 15.21
C VAL A 81 20.37 11.36 15.40
N VAL A 82 20.17 11.83 16.64
CA VAL A 82 20.03 13.27 16.96
C VAL A 82 21.29 14.04 16.57
N ARG A 83 22.46 13.49 16.86
CA ARG A 83 23.74 14.12 16.49
C ARG A 83 23.86 14.21 14.97
N LEU A 84 23.57 13.12 14.25
CA LEU A 84 23.70 13.07 12.80
C LEU A 84 22.68 13.96 12.08
N SER A 85 21.44 14.04 12.56
CA SER A 85 20.38 14.84 11.95
C SER A 85 20.65 16.35 11.98
N ARG A 86 21.46 16.82 12.93
CA ARG A 86 21.87 18.23 13.05
C ARG A 86 23.03 18.62 12.13
N LEU A 87 23.73 17.64 11.56
CA LEU A 87 24.88 17.90 10.68
C LEU A 87 24.40 18.17 9.25
N LYS A 88 25.07 19.12 8.58
CA LYS A 88 24.91 19.32 7.12
C LYS A 88 25.86 18.44 6.30
N ARG A 89 27.00 18.08 6.89
CA ARG A 89 28.09 17.34 6.25
C ARG A 89 28.79 16.48 7.29
N CYS A 90 29.22 15.28 6.91
CA CYS A 90 30.00 14.38 7.77
C CYS A 90 30.94 13.52 6.91
N SER A 91 31.89 12.82 7.53
CA SER A 91 32.65 11.81 6.79
C SER A 91 31.78 10.60 6.48
N ILE A 92 32.04 9.95 5.36
CA ILE A 92 31.29 8.75 4.96
C ILE A 92 31.48 7.64 6.02
N ARG A 93 32.65 7.55 6.66
CA ARG A 93 32.93 6.65 7.79
C ARG A 93 32.01 6.92 8.97
N GLN A 94 31.83 8.18 9.37
CA GLN A 94 30.92 8.54 10.46
C GLN A 94 29.48 8.16 10.12
N PHE A 95 29.04 8.45 8.89
CA PHE A 95 27.70 8.08 8.42
C PHE A 95 27.50 6.56 8.39
N ALA A 96 28.50 5.81 7.91
CA ALA A 96 28.50 4.36 7.86
C ALA A 96 28.45 3.72 9.26
N ARG A 97 29.14 4.30 10.25
CA ARG A 97 29.08 3.84 11.65
C ARG A 97 27.65 3.91 12.20
N VAL A 98 26.95 5.01 11.96
CA VAL A 98 25.55 5.17 12.40
C VAL A 98 24.65 4.18 11.66
N ILE A 99 24.81 4.00 10.35
CA ILE A 99 24.08 2.96 9.60
C ILE A 99 24.32 1.58 10.21
N GLY A 100 25.56 1.21 10.52
CA GLY A 100 25.89 -0.07 11.14
C GLY A 100 25.18 -0.26 12.49
N LEU A 101 25.13 0.81 13.30
CA LEU A 101 24.39 0.81 14.56
C LEU A 101 22.88 0.58 14.35
N LEU A 102 22.25 1.29 13.40
CA LEU A 102 20.84 1.12 13.04
C LEU A 102 20.54 -0.29 12.52
N THR A 103 21.34 -0.76 11.57
CA THR A 103 21.26 -2.10 10.98
C THR A 103 21.33 -3.20 12.05
N SER A 104 22.21 -3.03 13.05
CA SER A 104 22.35 -3.97 14.17
C SER A 104 21.14 -3.97 15.12
N ALA A 105 20.25 -2.98 15.02
CA ALA A 105 19.05 -2.86 15.84
C ALA A 105 17.81 -3.38 15.13
N CYS A 106 17.80 -3.38 13.80
CA CYS A 106 16.65 -3.77 12.98
C CYS A 106 15.98 -5.11 13.34
N PRO A 107 16.68 -6.18 13.78
CA PRO A 107 16.00 -7.40 14.22
C PRO A 107 15.01 -7.17 15.38
N GLY A 108 15.27 -6.20 16.26
CA GLY A 108 14.40 -5.79 17.38
C GLY A 108 13.49 -4.60 17.06
N VAL A 109 13.49 -4.08 15.83
CA VAL A 109 12.73 -2.89 15.42
C VAL A 109 11.90 -3.25 14.18
N LYS A 110 10.58 -3.48 14.36
CA LYS A 110 9.68 -4.05 13.35
C LYS A 110 9.83 -3.49 11.92
N TYR A 111 9.94 -2.16 11.76
CA TYR A 111 10.10 -1.51 10.46
C TYR A 111 11.46 -0.82 10.28
N GLY A 112 12.45 -1.13 11.13
CA GLY A 112 13.74 -0.42 11.16
C GLY A 112 14.46 -0.45 9.81
N TRP A 113 14.43 -1.59 9.12
CA TRP A 113 15.05 -1.74 7.81
C TRP A 113 14.56 -0.70 6.80
N LEU A 114 13.24 -0.43 6.76
CA LEU A 114 12.62 0.53 5.86
C LEU A 114 13.28 1.92 5.93
N TYR A 115 13.51 2.38 7.17
CA TYR A 115 14.06 3.69 7.49
C TYR A 115 15.59 3.71 7.56
N THR A 116 16.25 2.60 7.22
CA THR A 116 17.71 2.53 7.05
C THR A 116 18.12 2.46 5.58
N LYS A 117 17.27 1.93 4.69
CA LYS A 117 17.61 1.73 3.27
C LYS A 117 18.00 3.01 2.54
N GLN A 118 17.33 4.12 2.82
CA GLN A 118 17.66 5.39 2.16
C GLN A 118 19.02 5.93 2.61
N LEU A 119 19.36 5.77 3.89
CA LEU A 119 20.69 6.10 4.41
C LEU A 119 21.75 5.21 3.74
N GLU A 120 21.52 3.90 3.64
CA GLU A 120 22.42 2.99 2.93
C GLU A 120 22.67 3.43 1.48
N ARG A 121 21.62 3.87 0.78
CA ARG A 121 21.73 4.40 -0.58
C ARG A 121 22.54 5.69 -0.65
N CYS A 122 22.31 6.64 0.25
CA CYS A 122 23.09 7.88 0.31
C CYS A 122 24.58 7.60 0.51
N LYS A 123 24.90 6.71 1.47
CA LYS A 123 26.27 6.25 1.71
C LYS A 123 26.87 5.62 0.46
N TYR A 124 26.14 4.72 -0.20
CA TYR A 124 26.59 4.01 -1.39
C TYR A 124 26.94 4.98 -2.54
N LEU A 125 26.05 5.92 -2.84
CA LEU A 125 26.30 6.92 -3.90
C LEU A 125 27.48 7.84 -3.56
N ALA A 126 27.61 8.24 -2.29
CA ALA A 126 28.74 9.04 -1.85
C ALA A 126 30.08 8.29 -2.01
N LEU A 127 30.12 7.00 -1.68
CA LEU A 127 31.31 6.15 -1.87
C LEU A 127 31.66 5.97 -3.34
N LEU A 128 30.66 5.75 -4.21
CA LEU A 128 30.89 5.64 -5.64
C LEU A 128 31.54 6.91 -6.22
N GLN A 129 31.17 8.08 -5.70
CA GLN A 129 31.71 9.35 -6.15
C GLN A 129 33.09 9.66 -5.55
N SER A 130 33.29 9.34 -4.26
CA SER A 130 34.47 9.77 -3.51
C SER A 130 35.62 8.76 -3.48
N GLY A 131 35.33 7.46 -3.67
CA GLY A 131 36.30 6.37 -3.59
C GLY A 131 36.87 6.06 -2.19
N SER A 132 36.50 6.80 -1.14
CA SER A 132 37.06 6.61 0.21
C SER A 132 36.04 6.91 1.31
N TYR A 133 36.10 6.13 2.40
CA TYR A 133 35.30 6.37 3.60
C TYR A 133 35.72 7.63 4.38
N ASP A 134 36.95 8.10 4.20
CA ASP A 134 37.46 9.29 4.91
C ASP A 134 37.08 10.60 4.21
N ASN A 135 36.56 10.50 2.99
CA ASN A 135 35.97 11.63 2.29
C ASN A 135 34.62 12.03 2.93
N TYR A 136 34.23 13.27 2.67
CA TYR A 136 33.02 13.86 3.22
C TYR A 136 31.84 13.77 2.26
N MET A 137 30.64 13.65 2.82
CA MET A 137 29.38 13.71 2.11
C MET A 137 28.44 14.74 2.74
N ASN A 138 27.62 15.38 1.90
CA ASN A 138 26.50 16.17 2.38
C ASN A 138 25.38 15.24 2.84
N ILE A 139 24.70 15.59 3.93
CA ILE A 139 23.54 14.86 4.43
C ILE A 139 22.30 15.45 3.75
N PRO A 140 21.61 14.70 2.86
CA PRO A 140 20.46 15.24 2.16
C PRO A 140 19.30 15.54 3.11
N THR A 141 18.58 16.63 2.85
CA THR A 141 17.45 17.07 3.69
C THR A 141 16.29 16.08 3.72
N TYR A 142 16.09 15.30 2.65
CA TYR A 142 15.04 14.27 2.62
C TYR A 142 15.28 13.14 3.64
N LEU A 143 16.49 12.97 4.19
CA LEU A 143 16.77 11.99 5.25
C LEU A 143 16.18 12.40 6.60
N GLN A 144 15.76 13.65 6.77
CA GLN A 144 15.17 14.13 8.02
C GLN A 144 13.90 13.36 8.39
N GLU A 145 13.16 12.89 7.39
CA GLU A 145 12.00 12.03 7.62
C GLU A 145 12.40 10.69 8.26
N ASP A 146 13.47 10.06 7.77
CA ASP A 146 13.97 8.78 8.28
C ASP A 146 14.60 8.97 9.68
N PHE A 147 15.35 10.06 9.90
CA PHE A 147 15.88 10.40 11.23
C PHE A 147 14.74 10.65 12.24
N SER A 148 13.71 11.40 11.85
CA SER A 148 12.55 11.66 12.70
C SER A 148 11.83 10.38 13.08
N TRP A 149 11.68 9.46 12.12
CA TRP A 149 11.10 8.15 12.40
C TRP A 149 11.91 7.36 13.43
N TRP A 150 13.24 7.31 13.28
CA TRP A 150 14.11 6.62 14.22
C TRP A 150 14.03 7.23 15.63
N MET A 151 14.06 8.56 15.74
CA MET A 151 13.95 9.27 17.03
C MET A 151 12.61 8.97 17.73
N ASN A 152 11.51 8.95 16.97
CA ASN A 152 10.17 8.72 17.51
C ASN A 152 9.92 7.24 17.86
N SER A 153 10.56 6.31 17.16
CA SER A 153 10.23 4.89 17.26
C SER A 153 11.15 4.11 18.20
N ILE A 154 12.44 4.46 18.27
CA ILE A 154 13.47 3.59 18.87
C ILE A 154 13.22 3.28 20.35
N LYS A 155 12.76 4.26 21.15
CA LYS A 155 12.56 4.11 22.59
C LYS A 155 11.51 3.04 22.92
N CYS A 156 10.46 2.96 22.10
CA CYS A 156 9.35 2.02 22.25
C CYS A 156 9.42 0.84 21.27
N ALA A 157 10.52 0.72 20.51
CA ALA A 157 10.62 -0.25 19.44
C ALA A 157 10.64 -1.68 19.98
N ILE A 158 9.75 -2.49 19.41
CA ILE A 158 9.67 -3.93 19.61
C ILE A 158 9.45 -4.60 18.24
N ASN A 159 9.83 -5.86 18.13
CA ASN A 159 9.51 -6.69 16.99
C ASN A 159 8.90 -8.01 17.48
N PRO A 160 7.58 -8.23 17.27
CA PRO A 160 6.95 -9.48 17.67
C PRO A 160 7.60 -10.66 16.94
N ILE A 161 7.83 -11.75 17.66
CA ILE A 161 8.32 -13.00 17.07
C ILE A 161 7.20 -13.52 16.16
N ARG A 162 7.53 -13.77 14.91
CA ARG A 162 6.53 -14.15 13.90
C ARG A 162 6.21 -15.63 14.07
N VAL A 163 4.95 -15.91 14.30
CA VAL A 163 4.33 -17.20 14.01
C VAL A 163 3.78 -17.05 12.60
N ASP A 164 4.09 -17.98 11.69
CA ASP A 164 3.68 -17.99 10.27
C ASP A 164 2.17 -18.21 10.10
N ASN A 165 1.38 -17.41 10.82
CA ASN A 165 -0.07 -17.38 10.82
C ASN A 165 -0.52 -16.12 10.08
N TYR A 166 -0.91 -16.30 8.83
CA TYR A 166 -1.30 -15.24 7.92
C TYR A 166 -2.82 -15.10 7.87
N THR A 167 -3.31 -13.89 8.07
CA THR A 167 -4.76 -13.60 8.03
C THR A 167 -5.32 -13.68 6.62
N LEU A 168 -4.51 -13.32 5.62
CA LEU A 168 -4.84 -13.46 4.21
C LEU A 168 -3.61 -13.90 3.42
N GLU A 169 -3.88 -14.69 2.38
CA GLU A 169 -2.96 -15.00 1.31
C GLU A 169 -3.44 -14.30 0.02
N ILE A 170 -2.56 -13.53 -0.60
CA ILE A 170 -2.86 -12.74 -1.81
C ILE A 170 -1.87 -13.14 -2.89
N PHE A 171 -2.41 -13.50 -4.04
CA PHE A 171 -1.66 -13.84 -5.24
C PHE A 171 -1.73 -12.65 -6.18
N SER A 172 -0.59 -12.20 -6.69
CA SER A 172 -0.54 -11.11 -7.66
C SER A 172 0.26 -11.52 -8.88
N ASP A 173 -0.10 -10.95 -10.01
CA ASP A 173 0.60 -11.10 -11.27
C ASP A 173 0.52 -9.80 -12.06
N ALA A 174 1.57 -9.49 -12.82
CA ALA A 174 1.59 -8.37 -13.73
C ALA A 174 1.85 -8.82 -15.16
N SER A 175 1.02 -8.33 -16.08
CA SER A 175 1.29 -8.40 -17.51
C SER A 175 1.74 -7.03 -18.03
N LYS A 176 2.01 -6.94 -19.33
CA LYS A 176 2.26 -5.65 -20.00
C LYS A 176 0.99 -4.81 -20.19
N THR A 177 -0.20 -5.41 -20.12
CA THR A 177 -1.47 -4.72 -20.34
C THR A 177 -2.18 -4.38 -19.03
N GLY A 178 -2.02 -5.18 -17.99
CA GLY A 178 -2.71 -4.98 -16.72
C GLY A 178 -2.14 -5.79 -15.55
N TRP A 179 -2.88 -5.75 -14.44
CA TRP A 179 -2.61 -6.46 -13.20
C TRP A 179 -3.78 -7.37 -12.83
N GLY A 180 -3.44 -8.48 -12.18
CA GLY A 180 -4.42 -9.44 -11.68
C GLY A 180 -4.08 -9.85 -10.27
N ILE A 181 -5.11 -9.97 -9.44
CA ILE A 181 -4.97 -10.34 -8.03
C ILE A 181 -6.05 -11.38 -7.69
N ALA A 182 -5.64 -12.41 -6.97
CA ALA A 182 -6.54 -13.39 -6.37
C ALA A 182 -6.34 -13.47 -4.86
N CYS A 183 -7.43 -13.62 -4.10
CA CYS A 183 -7.43 -13.78 -2.66
C CYS A 183 -8.62 -14.66 -2.24
N GLY A 184 -8.34 -15.96 -2.05
CA GLY A 184 -9.39 -16.99 -1.94
C GLY A 184 -10.23 -17.03 -3.21
N GLU A 185 -11.56 -16.97 -3.07
CA GLU A 185 -12.50 -16.94 -4.19
C GLU A 185 -12.68 -15.54 -4.83
N ARG A 186 -12.03 -14.51 -4.28
CA ARG A 186 -12.20 -13.13 -4.74
C ARG A 186 -11.06 -12.75 -5.67
N THR A 187 -11.41 -12.17 -6.81
CA THR A 187 -10.43 -11.59 -7.75
C THR A 187 -10.60 -10.08 -7.89
N ALA A 188 -9.54 -9.46 -8.42
CA ALA A 188 -9.53 -8.09 -8.89
C ALA A 188 -8.56 -7.97 -10.08
N SER A 189 -8.93 -7.16 -11.06
CA SER A 189 -8.12 -6.91 -12.25
C SER A 189 -8.27 -5.46 -12.69
N GLY A 190 -7.30 -4.98 -13.46
CA GLY A 190 -7.41 -3.69 -14.13
C GLY A 190 -6.25 -3.47 -15.10
N GLN A 191 -6.41 -2.48 -15.97
CA GLN A 191 -5.36 -2.09 -16.91
C GLN A 191 -4.32 -1.20 -16.24
N TRP A 192 -3.15 -1.09 -16.85
CA TRP A 192 -2.13 -0.09 -16.49
C TRP A 192 -2.44 1.26 -17.12
N SER A 193 -2.00 2.35 -16.49
CA SER A 193 -1.96 3.65 -17.16
C SER A 193 -0.87 3.64 -18.25
N ALA A 194 -0.89 4.63 -19.15
CA ALA A 194 0.16 4.80 -20.15
C ALA A 194 1.55 4.97 -19.48
N GLU A 195 1.63 5.64 -18.33
CA GLU A 195 2.88 5.80 -17.60
C GLU A 195 3.32 4.48 -16.94
N GLU A 196 2.39 3.76 -16.31
CA GLU A 196 2.70 2.50 -15.63
C GLU A 196 3.12 1.41 -16.62
N SER A 197 2.39 1.25 -17.73
CA SER A 197 2.71 0.24 -18.76
C SER A 197 4.10 0.42 -19.37
N SER A 198 4.63 1.66 -19.37
CA SER A 198 5.99 1.97 -19.81
C SER A 198 7.09 1.48 -18.85
N LYS A 199 6.76 1.14 -17.60
CA LYS A 199 7.72 0.71 -16.59
C LYS A 199 8.18 -0.74 -16.83
N HIS A 200 9.30 -1.08 -16.20
CA HIS A 200 9.87 -2.42 -16.24
C HIS A 200 8.96 -3.43 -15.51
N ILE A 201 8.95 -4.69 -15.96
CA ILE A 201 8.07 -5.74 -15.39
C ILE A 201 8.25 -5.91 -13.87
N ASN A 202 9.49 -5.89 -13.36
CA ASN A 202 9.76 -5.91 -11.92
C ASN A 202 9.05 -4.81 -11.11
N PHE A 203 8.84 -3.63 -11.70
CA PHE A 203 8.09 -2.55 -11.05
C PHE A 203 6.59 -2.84 -11.08
N LEU A 204 6.08 -3.33 -12.22
CA LEU A 204 4.68 -3.70 -12.37
C LEU A 204 4.27 -4.85 -11.43
N GLU A 205 5.14 -5.85 -11.25
CA GLU A 205 4.95 -6.95 -10.29
C GLU A 205 4.84 -6.45 -8.85
N LEU A 206 5.75 -5.55 -8.46
CA LEU A 206 5.72 -4.93 -7.15
C LEU A 206 4.47 -4.04 -6.97
N LEU A 207 4.03 -3.37 -8.03
CA LEU A 207 2.84 -2.52 -8.03
C LEU A 207 1.55 -3.36 -7.95
N ALA A 208 1.47 -4.49 -8.65
CA ALA A 208 0.37 -5.43 -8.58
C ALA A 208 0.19 -5.98 -7.15
N ALA A 209 1.31 -6.35 -6.49
CA ALA A 209 1.29 -6.73 -5.08
C ALA A 209 0.76 -5.59 -4.19
N PHE A 210 1.16 -4.34 -4.45
CA PHE A 210 0.64 -3.19 -3.71
C PHE A 210 -0.85 -2.97 -3.93
N PHE A 211 -1.33 -3.14 -5.16
CA PHE A 211 -2.77 -3.09 -5.46
C PHE A 211 -3.53 -4.18 -4.72
N GLY A 212 -2.97 -5.39 -4.58
CA GLY A 212 -3.51 -6.46 -3.74
C GLY A 212 -3.72 -6.02 -2.30
N LEU A 213 -2.71 -5.38 -1.70
CA LEU A 213 -2.81 -4.82 -0.35
C LEU A 213 -3.88 -3.71 -0.27
N LYS A 214 -3.90 -2.78 -1.22
CA LYS A 214 -4.89 -1.70 -1.24
C LYS A 214 -6.32 -2.21 -1.42
N ILE A 215 -6.53 -3.31 -2.13
CA ILE A 215 -7.88 -3.83 -2.40
C ILE A 215 -8.38 -4.68 -1.23
N PHE A 216 -7.57 -5.64 -0.78
CA PHE A 216 -8.03 -6.65 0.19
C PHE A 216 -7.70 -6.31 1.64
N VAL A 217 -6.74 -5.41 1.87
CA VAL A 217 -6.17 -5.13 3.20
C VAL A 217 -6.45 -3.69 3.66
N PHE A 218 -7.14 -2.86 2.86
CA PHE A 218 -7.42 -1.45 3.18
C PHE A 218 -7.99 -1.19 4.59
N LYS A 219 -8.95 -2.03 5.01
CA LYS A 219 -9.69 -1.92 6.28
C LYS A 219 -9.13 -2.80 7.40
N MET A 220 -8.04 -3.54 7.15
CA MET A 220 -7.44 -4.43 8.13
C MET A 220 -6.40 -3.69 8.96
N ASN A 221 -6.17 -4.15 10.19
CA ASN A 221 -5.13 -3.66 11.09
C ASN A 221 -4.59 -4.81 11.93
N ASN A 222 -3.37 -4.66 12.46
CA ASN A 222 -2.76 -5.61 13.42
C ASN A 222 -2.70 -7.07 12.93
N CYS A 223 -2.40 -7.29 11.65
CA CYS A 223 -2.40 -8.62 11.04
C CYS A 223 -1.11 -8.93 10.26
N GLN A 224 -0.98 -10.18 9.83
CA GLN A 224 0.07 -10.64 8.92
C GLN A 224 -0.54 -11.06 7.60
N ILE A 225 0.10 -10.69 6.49
CA ILE A 225 -0.38 -11.00 5.13
C ILE A 225 0.71 -11.74 4.36
N LEU A 226 0.34 -12.83 3.73
CA LEU A 226 1.20 -13.59 2.82
C LEU A 226 0.95 -13.12 1.39
N LEU A 227 2.01 -12.72 0.70
CA LEU A 227 2.01 -12.35 -0.71
C LEU A 227 2.66 -13.47 -1.53
N ARG A 228 1.96 -13.96 -2.55
CA ARG A 228 2.46 -14.95 -3.51
C ARG A 228 2.74 -14.25 -4.82
N ILE A 229 4.01 -14.24 -5.21
CA ILE A 229 4.53 -13.50 -6.36
C ILE A 229 5.50 -14.42 -7.10
N ASP A 230 5.52 -14.39 -8.43
CA ASP A 230 6.44 -15.21 -9.23
C ASP A 230 7.74 -14.46 -9.59
N ASN A 231 7.80 -13.17 -9.29
CA ASN A 231 8.96 -12.32 -9.50
C ASN A 231 9.87 -12.22 -8.27
N THR A 232 11.06 -12.82 -8.38
CA THR A 232 12.07 -12.83 -7.30
C THR A 232 12.58 -11.44 -6.92
N THR A 233 12.58 -10.48 -7.85
CA THR A 233 12.98 -9.09 -7.54
C THR A 233 11.94 -8.44 -6.63
N ALA A 234 10.65 -8.55 -6.96
CA ALA A 234 9.57 -8.03 -6.12
C ALA A 234 9.59 -8.66 -4.72
N ILE A 235 9.75 -9.98 -4.62
CA ILE A 235 9.91 -10.70 -3.35
C ILE A 235 11.08 -10.13 -2.53
N SER A 236 12.25 -9.99 -3.17
CA SER A 236 13.44 -9.48 -2.48
C SER A 236 13.23 -8.05 -1.98
N TYR A 237 12.56 -7.19 -2.74
CA TYR A 237 12.30 -5.80 -2.32
C TYR A 237 11.32 -5.77 -1.14
N ILE A 238 10.23 -6.55 -1.19
CA ILE A 238 9.27 -6.62 -0.08
C ILE A 238 9.94 -7.14 1.20
N ASN A 239 10.57 -8.32 1.14
CA ASN A 239 11.11 -8.98 2.34
C ASN A 239 12.32 -8.25 2.95
N ARG A 240 13.09 -7.51 2.14
CA ARG A 240 14.22 -6.71 2.62
C ARG A 240 13.84 -5.25 2.91
N MET A 241 12.54 -4.91 2.83
CA MET A 241 12.00 -3.56 2.98
C MET A 241 12.69 -2.52 2.10
N GLY A 242 13.09 -2.92 0.89
CA GLY A 242 13.70 -2.06 -0.11
C GLY A 242 15.02 -2.58 -0.66
N GLY A 243 15.66 -1.74 -1.46
CA GLY A 243 16.92 -2.04 -2.13
C GLY A 243 17.72 -0.78 -2.41
N ILE A 244 19.04 -0.93 -2.53
CA ILE A 244 19.96 0.21 -2.69
C ILE A 244 20.07 0.63 -4.16
N ARG A 245 19.92 -0.31 -5.10
CA ARG A 245 20.29 -0.11 -6.51
C ARG A 245 19.29 0.75 -7.29
N PHE A 246 18.00 0.41 -7.25
CA PHE A 246 16.98 1.02 -8.11
C PHE A 246 16.04 1.94 -7.32
N PRO A 247 16.10 3.28 -7.51
CA PRO A 247 15.31 4.25 -6.77
C PRO A 247 13.80 4.02 -6.85
N HIS A 248 13.29 3.77 -8.07
CA HIS A 248 11.86 3.67 -8.32
C HIS A 248 11.24 2.46 -7.60
N LEU A 249 11.94 1.32 -7.56
CA LEU A 249 11.50 0.16 -6.77
C LEU A 249 11.57 0.45 -5.27
N ASN A 250 12.59 1.19 -4.81
CA ASN A 250 12.72 1.53 -3.40
C ASN A 250 11.63 2.50 -2.94
N ILE A 251 11.26 3.49 -3.76
CA ILE A 251 10.15 4.41 -3.49
C ILE A 251 8.84 3.64 -3.36
N LEU A 252 8.52 2.79 -4.34
CA LEU A 252 7.30 1.96 -4.29
C LEU A 252 7.29 1.01 -3.08
N THR A 253 8.44 0.41 -2.75
CA THR A 253 8.57 -0.43 -1.55
C THR A 253 8.36 0.38 -0.27
N LYS A 254 8.83 1.64 -0.24
CA LYS A 254 8.58 2.56 0.87
C LYS A 254 7.09 2.81 1.05
N ASP A 255 6.36 3.03 -0.04
CA ASP A 255 4.91 3.24 -0.02
C ASP A 255 4.15 2.00 0.45
N ILE A 256 4.54 0.81 -0.02
CA ILE A 256 3.97 -0.48 0.42
C ILE A 256 4.12 -0.63 1.94
N TRP A 257 5.34 -0.48 2.47
CA TRP A 257 5.57 -0.69 3.89
C TRP A 257 4.99 0.44 4.75
N ARG A 258 4.91 1.68 4.26
CA ARG A 258 4.18 2.76 4.95
C ARG A 258 2.69 2.50 5.05
N PHE A 259 2.10 1.96 3.98
CA PHE A 259 0.71 1.54 4.00
C PHE A 259 0.47 0.48 5.09
N CYS A 260 1.41 -0.45 5.24
CA CYS A 260 1.36 -1.50 6.26
C CYS A 260 1.62 -0.97 7.67
N GLU A 261 2.65 -0.13 7.85
CA GLU A 261 3.07 0.43 9.13
C GLU A 261 1.95 1.21 9.80
N LYS A 262 1.27 2.09 9.05
CA LYS A 262 0.12 2.88 9.56
C LYS A 262 -1.00 2.03 10.15
N ARG A 263 -1.09 0.76 9.75
CA ARG A 263 -2.11 -0.21 10.16
C ARG A 263 -1.54 -1.31 11.05
N ASN A 264 -0.27 -1.19 11.45
CA ASN A 264 0.48 -2.21 12.18
C ASN A 264 0.51 -3.59 11.48
N ILE A 265 0.47 -3.61 10.15
CA ILE A 265 0.48 -4.84 9.34
C ILE A 265 1.91 -5.27 9.05
N TYR A 266 2.14 -6.58 9.04
CA TYR A 266 3.38 -7.16 8.56
C TYR A 266 3.09 -7.98 7.30
N ILE A 267 3.93 -7.84 6.28
CA ILE A 267 3.80 -8.59 5.02
C ILE A 267 5.01 -9.48 4.82
N TYR A 268 4.78 -10.67 4.27
CA TYR A 268 5.82 -11.59 3.85
C TYR A 268 5.53 -12.03 2.42
N ALA A 269 6.53 -11.91 1.54
CA ALA A 269 6.43 -12.36 0.15
C ALA A 269 7.10 -13.73 0.00
N SER A 270 6.40 -14.65 -0.63
CA SER A 270 6.88 -16.00 -0.95
C SER A 270 6.71 -16.29 -2.43
N TYR A 271 7.62 -17.10 -2.96
CA TYR A 271 7.58 -17.48 -4.36
C TYR A 271 6.40 -18.40 -4.66
N ILE A 272 5.79 -18.21 -5.82
CA ILE A 272 4.91 -19.17 -6.47
C ILE A 272 5.37 -19.38 -7.92
N ARG A 273 5.27 -20.60 -8.42
CA ARG A 273 5.56 -20.88 -9.84
C ARG A 273 4.47 -20.25 -10.70
N SER A 274 4.82 -19.62 -11.82
CA SER A 274 3.84 -18.96 -12.69
C SER A 274 2.74 -19.93 -13.17
N GLN A 275 3.08 -21.20 -13.42
CA GLN A 275 2.12 -22.27 -13.75
C GLN A 275 1.07 -22.56 -12.66
N ASP A 276 1.38 -22.24 -11.41
CA ASP A 276 0.50 -22.42 -10.25
C ASP A 276 -0.25 -21.10 -9.93
N ASN A 277 0.10 -19.99 -10.60
CA ASN A 277 -0.47 -18.64 -10.40
C ASN A 277 -1.58 -18.30 -11.43
N GLN A 278 -2.28 -19.31 -11.95
CA GLN A 278 -3.14 -19.19 -13.14
C GLN A 278 -4.26 -18.16 -13.01
N ILE A 279 -4.82 -17.98 -11.81
CA ILE A 279 -5.94 -17.06 -11.59
C ILE A 279 -5.46 -15.61 -11.70
N ALA A 280 -4.39 -15.25 -10.98
CA ALA A 280 -3.85 -13.89 -11.04
C ALA A 280 -3.31 -13.58 -12.44
N ASP A 281 -2.67 -14.55 -13.09
CA ASP A 281 -2.15 -14.45 -14.46
C ASP A 281 -3.26 -14.27 -15.52
N ALA A 282 -4.38 -14.99 -15.38
CA ALA A 282 -5.53 -14.80 -16.26
C ALA A 282 -6.17 -13.41 -16.07
N GLU A 283 -6.30 -12.96 -14.82
CA GLU A 283 -6.85 -11.65 -14.49
C GLU A 283 -5.92 -10.50 -14.95
N SER A 284 -4.59 -10.69 -14.92
CA SER A 284 -3.61 -9.68 -15.36
C SER A 284 -3.63 -9.43 -16.86
N ARG A 285 -4.09 -10.42 -17.63
CA ARG A 285 -4.24 -10.35 -19.10
C ARG A 285 -5.66 -10.06 -19.55
N ARG A 286 -6.60 -9.91 -18.61
CA ARG A 286 -7.99 -9.63 -18.92
C ARG A 286 -8.12 -8.26 -19.58
N LEU A 287 -8.50 -8.27 -20.85
CA LEU A 287 -8.87 -7.05 -21.56
C LEU A 287 -10.27 -6.64 -21.13
N HIS A 288 -10.40 -5.44 -20.58
CA HIS A 288 -11.69 -4.78 -20.49
C HIS A 288 -12.02 -4.24 -21.89
N PRO A 289 -13.24 -4.43 -22.42
CA PRO A 289 -13.61 -3.91 -23.73
C PRO A 289 -13.33 -2.40 -23.79
N ASP A 290 -12.86 -1.89 -24.94
CA ASP A 290 -12.57 -0.47 -25.26
C ASP A 290 -13.82 0.46 -25.20
N THR A 291 -14.83 0.08 -24.43
CA THR A 291 -16.09 0.81 -24.24
C THR A 291 -16.04 1.78 -23.05
N GLU A 292 -14.93 1.84 -22.30
CA GLU A 292 -14.74 2.85 -21.27
C GLU A 292 -14.34 4.17 -21.93
N TRP A 293 -15.35 4.98 -22.27
CA TRP A 293 -15.14 6.37 -22.68
C TRP A 293 -15.03 7.25 -21.44
N GLU A 294 -14.12 8.21 -21.47
CA GLU A 294 -13.93 9.21 -20.44
C GLU A 294 -14.40 10.57 -20.96
N LEU A 295 -14.98 11.39 -20.09
CA LEU A 295 -15.29 12.78 -20.43
C LEU A 295 -14.00 13.61 -20.48
N SER A 296 -13.81 14.46 -21.49
CA SER A 296 -12.64 15.33 -21.55
C SER A 296 -12.56 16.30 -20.37
N ASP A 297 -11.33 16.67 -19.97
CA ASP A 297 -11.12 17.58 -18.84
C ASP A 297 -11.72 18.98 -19.08
N SER A 298 -11.75 19.43 -20.33
CA SER A 298 -12.40 20.70 -20.70
C SER A 298 -13.91 20.63 -20.50
N ALA A 299 -14.55 19.54 -20.92
CA ALA A 299 -15.96 19.31 -20.70
C ALA A 299 -16.29 19.18 -19.20
N PHE A 300 -15.48 18.43 -18.44
CA PHE A 300 -15.65 18.30 -16.99
C PHE A 300 -15.51 19.65 -16.27
N LYS A 301 -14.53 20.48 -16.64
CA LYS A 301 -14.38 21.84 -16.07
C LYS A 301 -15.60 22.72 -16.32
N ARG A 302 -16.22 22.62 -17.51
CA ARG A 302 -17.45 23.35 -17.86
C ARG A 302 -18.65 22.87 -17.06
N ILE A 303 -18.75 21.56 -16.81
CA ILE A 303 -19.77 20.98 -15.91
C ILE A 303 -19.60 21.54 -14.50
N VAL A 304 -18.38 21.50 -13.97
CA VAL A 304 -18.07 21.96 -12.60
C VAL A 304 -18.35 23.45 -12.42
N SER A 305 -18.00 24.28 -13.41
CA SER A 305 -18.23 25.73 -13.34
C SER A 305 -19.72 26.09 -13.33
N THR A 306 -20.57 25.24 -13.91
CA THR A 306 -22.02 25.49 -14.02
C THR A 306 -22.81 24.85 -12.89
N PHE A 307 -22.52 23.61 -12.52
CA PHE A 307 -23.33 22.83 -11.57
C PHE A 307 -22.72 22.72 -10.16
N GLY A 308 -21.46 23.12 -10.01
CA GLY A 308 -20.68 23.05 -8.77
C GLY A 308 -19.71 21.86 -8.73
N ASN A 309 -18.86 21.84 -7.71
CA ASN A 309 -17.83 20.80 -7.53
C ASN A 309 -18.43 19.50 -6.95
N PRO A 310 -18.39 18.37 -7.68
CA PRO A 310 -18.67 17.06 -7.11
C PRO A 310 -17.53 16.60 -6.18
N GLU A 311 -17.89 15.86 -5.14
CA GLU A 311 -16.95 15.27 -4.18
C GLU A 311 -16.60 13.81 -4.51
N ILE A 312 -17.45 13.14 -5.30
CA ILE A 312 -17.30 11.72 -5.65
C ILE A 312 -17.73 11.43 -7.10
N ASP A 313 -16.96 10.59 -7.78
CA ASP A 313 -17.23 10.12 -9.15
C ASP A 313 -17.82 8.70 -9.11
N LEU A 314 -19.04 8.54 -9.62
CA LEU A 314 -19.69 7.24 -9.73
C LEU A 314 -19.40 6.60 -11.08
N PHE A 315 -19.14 5.30 -11.06
CA PHE A 315 -18.88 4.48 -12.26
C PHE A 315 -17.51 4.73 -12.90
N ALA A 316 -16.54 5.22 -12.13
CA ALA A 316 -15.18 5.48 -12.59
C ALA A 316 -14.17 4.44 -12.07
N THR A 317 -13.05 4.33 -12.77
CA THR A 317 -11.84 3.61 -12.37
C THR A 317 -10.74 4.61 -12.02
N ARG A 318 -9.61 4.14 -11.49
CA ARG A 318 -8.44 5.00 -11.25
C ARG A 318 -7.90 5.71 -12.51
N LEU A 319 -8.26 5.23 -13.70
CA LEU A 319 -7.75 5.76 -14.97
C LEU A 319 -8.59 6.92 -15.49
N ASN A 320 -9.90 6.96 -15.17
CA ASN A 320 -10.84 7.93 -15.73
C ASN A 320 -11.60 8.76 -14.67
N SER A 321 -11.29 8.57 -13.39
CA SER A 321 -11.93 9.30 -12.30
C SER A 321 -11.67 10.81 -12.41
N LYS A 322 -12.74 11.60 -12.37
CA LYS A 322 -12.69 13.07 -12.36
C LYS A 322 -12.69 13.68 -10.96
N CYS A 323 -13.01 12.87 -9.96
CA CYS A 323 -12.96 13.25 -8.56
C CYS A 323 -11.87 12.47 -7.82
N HIS A 324 -11.37 13.03 -6.72
CA HIS A 324 -10.43 12.33 -5.84
C HIS A 324 -11.03 11.04 -5.26
N ASN A 325 -12.29 11.10 -4.83
CA ASN A 325 -13.04 9.92 -4.42
C ASN A 325 -13.82 9.37 -5.61
N TYR A 326 -13.82 8.05 -5.79
CA TYR A 326 -14.62 7.42 -6.84
C TYR A 326 -15.09 6.02 -6.45
N ILE A 327 -16.08 5.53 -7.18
CA ILE A 327 -16.68 4.21 -7.00
C ILE A 327 -16.66 3.45 -8.32
N SER A 328 -15.94 2.34 -8.32
CA SER A 328 -15.74 1.47 -9.47
C SER A 328 -16.72 0.30 -9.49
N TRP A 329 -17.02 -0.24 -10.68
CA TRP A 329 -17.86 -1.43 -10.81
C TRP A 329 -17.21 -2.69 -10.22
N HIS A 330 -15.91 -2.85 -10.47
CA HIS A 330 -15.08 -3.91 -9.90
C HIS A 330 -14.14 -3.37 -8.81
N ARG A 331 -13.42 -4.24 -8.11
CA ARG A 331 -12.42 -3.83 -7.11
C ARG A 331 -11.28 -3.09 -7.80
N ASP A 332 -11.06 -1.85 -7.40
CA ASP A 332 -9.98 -1.00 -7.90
C ASP A 332 -9.20 -0.43 -6.69
N PRO A 333 -7.85 -0.35 -6.74
CA PRO A 333 -7.01 -0.03 -5.59
C PRO A 333 -7.24 1.34 -4.96
N GLY A 334 -7.85 2.30 -5.66
CA GLY A 334 -8.16 3.62 -5.10
C GLY A 334 -9.65 3.86 -4.84
N ALA A 335 -10.52 2.91 -5.19
CA ALA A 335 -11.96 3.10 -5.09
C ALA A 335 -12.45 3.12 -3.63
N CYS A 336 -13.36 4.04 -3.31
CA CYS A 336 -13.96 4.15 -1.99
C CYS A 336 -14.95 3.00 -1.70
N ALA A 337 -15.58 2.47 -2.75
CA ALA A 337 -16.49 1.35 -2.70
C ALA A 337 -16.50 0.61 -4.04
N VAL A 338 -17.13 -0.58 -4.04
CA VAL A 338 -17.39 -1.36 -5.25
C VAL A 338 -18.88 -1.30 -5.53
N ASN A 339 -19.25 -1.11 -6.80
CA ASN A 339 -20.61 -1.02 -7.31
C ASN A 339 -21.41 0.16 -6.71
N ALA A 340 -21.49 1.27 -7.45
CA ALA A 340 -22.21 2.47 -7.01
C ALA A 340 -23.67 2.21 -6.62
N PHE A 341 -24.34 1.19 -7.19
CA PHE A 341 -25.74 0.89 -6.88
C PHE A 341 -25.96 0.29 -5.49
N THR A 342 -24.93 -0.14 -4.77
CA THR A 342 -25.06 -0.67 -3.41
C THR A 342 -25.01 0.40 -2.32
N LEU A 343 -24.74 1.66 -2.69
CA LEU A 343 -24.67 2.77 -1.75
C LEU A 343 -25.95 3.60 -1.77
N ASN A 344 -26.17 4.38 -0.71
CA ASN A 344 -27.20 5.42 -0.68
C ASN A 344 -26.59 6.74 -1.16
N TRP A 345 -27.22 7.36 -2.17
CA TRP A 345 -26.72 8.57 -2.84
C TRP A 345 -27.27 9.88 -2.26
N ASN A 346 -28.21 9.84 -1.31
CA ASN A 346 -28.91 11.04 -0.82
C ASN A 346 -27.95 12.15 -0.33
N ASN A 347 -26.88 11.76 0.36
CA ASN A 347 -25.90 12.67 0.96
C ASN A 347 -24.61 12.80 0.14
N LEU A 348 -24.57 12.24 -1.08
CA LEU A 348 -23.41 12.32 -1.95
C LEU A 348 -23.53 13.52 -2.89
N LYS A 349 -22.53 14.40 -2.91
CA LYS A 349 -22.36 15.37 -3.99
C LYS A 349 -21.66 14.68 -5.16
N PHE A 350 -22.41 13.92 -5.94
CA PHE A 350 -21.82 13.04 -6.94
C PHE A 350 -21.83 13.62 -8.35
N TYR A 351 -20.84 13.22 -9.12
CA TYR A 351 -20.84 13.22 -10.58
C TYR A 351 -20.94 11.77 -11.05
N ALA A 352 -21.70 11.51 -12.11
CA ALA A 352 -21.83 10.18 -12.68
C ALA A 352 -21.79 10.25 -14.21
N PHE A 353 -20.89 9.49 -14.81
CA PHE A 353 -20.92 9.17 -16.24
C PHE A 353 -21.13 7.65 -16.41
N PRO A 354 -22.37 7.16 -16.22
CA PRO A 354 -22.64 5.73 -16.21
C PRO A 354 -22.45 5.09 -17.59
N PRO A 355 -22.07 3.80 -17.65
CA PRO A 355 -22.21 3.01 -18.87
C PRO A 355 -23.63 3.13 -19.43
N PHE A 356 -23.76 3.23 -20.75
CA PHE A 356 -25.05 3.59 -21.36
C PHE A 356 -26.16 2.59 -21.07
N SER A 357 -25.81 1.31 -20.91
CA SER A 357 -26.74 0.23 -20.55
C SER A 357 -27.40 0.40 -19.18
N VAL A 358 -26.81 1.20 -18.28
CA VAL A 358 -27.32 1.38 -16.91
C VAL A 358 -27.87 2.78 -16.62
N ILE A 359 -27.95 3.69 -17.60
CA ILE A 359 -28.51 5.05 -17.41
C ILE A 359 -29.90 5.01 -16.79
N ALA A 360 -30.81 4.18 -17.32
CA ALA A 360 -32.16 4.06 -16.79
C ALA A 360 -32.18 3.63 -15.31
N LYS A 361 -31.26 2.73 -14.92
CA LYS A 361 -31.08 2.28 -13.54
C LYS A 361 -30.51 3.39 -12.67
N THR A 362 -29.56 4.17 -13.18
CA THR A 362 -28.99 5.37 -12.51
C THR A 362 -30.08 6.40 -12.21
N LEU A 363 -30.94 6.74 -13.18
CA LEU A 363 -32.04 7.69 -12.97
C LEU A 363 -33.05 7.19 -11.94
N ARG A 364 -33.40 5.90 -11.99
CA ARG A 364 -34.25 5.30 -10.94
C ARG A 364 -33.60 5.39 -9.56
N LYS A 365 -32.29 5.14 -9.47
CA LYS A 365 -31.56 5.23 -8.21
C LYS A 365 -31.57 6.65 -7.63
N VAL A 366 -31.45 7.68 -8.47
CA VAL A 366 -31.62 9.08 -8.06
C VAL A 366 -32.97 9.31 -7.40
N ILE A 367 -34.06 8.79 -7.98
CA ILE A 367 -35.40 8.89 -7.40
C ILE A 367 -35.50 8.09 -6.10
N THR A 368 -35.12 6.82 -6.12
CA THR A 368 -35.24 5.92 -4.96
C THR A 368 -34.50 6.45 -3.74
N ASP A 369 -33.30 7.00 -3.94
CA ASP A 369 -32.49 7.54 -2.86
C ASP A 369 -32.84 8.99 -2.51
N GLN A 370 -33.76 9.62 -3.25
CA GLN A 370 -34.02 11.06 -3.13
C GLN A 370 -32.72 11.86 -3.27
N ALA A 371 -31.84 11.43 -4.17
CA ALA A 371 -30.51 12.00 -4.33
C ALA A 371 -30.50 13.19 -5.29
N GLN A 372 -29.44 13.99 -5.21
CA GLN A 372 -29.18 15.07 -6.16
C GLN A 372 -27.73 14.98 -6.63
N GLY A 373 -27.51 15.06 -7.94
CA GLY A 373 -26.16 14.97 -8.48
C GLY A 373 -26.09 15.36 -9.95
N ILE A 374 -24.86 15.37 -10.46
CA ILE A 374 -24.57 15.70 -11.85
C ILE A 374 -24.50 14.39 -12.64
N ILE A 375 -25.28 14.28 -13.71
CA ILE A 375 -25.29 13.09 -14.57
C ILE A 375 -24.99 13.49 -16.00
N VAL A 376 -24.06 12.77 -16.61
CA VAL A 376 -23.75 12.84 -18.04
C VAL A 376 -24.39 11.66 -18.75
N ALA A 377 -25.06 11.93 -19.86
CA ALA A 377 -25.70 10.91 -20.69
C ALA A 377 -25.63 11.32 -22.17
N PRO A 378 -25.72 10.37 -23.13
CA PRO A 378 -25.83 10.72 -24.54
C PRO A 378 -27.16 11.41 -24.84
N TYR A 379 -27.16 12.46 -25.66
CA TYR A 379 -28.38 13.17 -26.03
C TYR A 379 -29.17 12.36 -27.08
N TRP A 380 -29.95 11.38 -26.61
CA TRP A 380 -30.72 10.46 -27.45
C TRP A 380 -32.23 10.58 -27.15
N CYS A 381 -32.90 11.50 -27.85
CA CYS A 381 -34.32 11.82 -27.61
C CYS A 381 -35.28 10.63 -27.77
N THR A 382 -34.88 9.59 -28.52
CA THR A 382 -35.69 8.39 -28.77
C THR A 382 -35.57 7.32 -27.70
N GLN A 383 -34.66 7.47 -26.73
CA GLN A 383 -34.48 6.47 -25.68
C GLN A 383 -35.56 6.58 -24.61
N ALA A 384 -36.03 5.43 -24.12
CA ALA A 384 -37.09 5.36 -23.12
C ALA A 384 -36.75 6.10 -21.80
N TRP A 385 -35.46 6.23 -21.47
CA TRP A 385 -35.02 6.94 -20.26
C TRP A 385 -34.92 8.46 -20.43
N PHE A 386 -34.90 8.98 -21.66
CA PHE A 386 -34.67 10.41 -21.94
C PHE A 386 -35.75 11.33 -21.35
N PRO A 387 -37.06 11.02 -21.44
CA PRO A 387 -38.09 11.83 -20.78
C PRO A 387 -37.92 11.89 -19.26
N LEU A 388 -37.46 10.78 -18.65
CA LEU A 388 -37.20 10.73 -17.22
C LEU A 388 -36.00 11.61 -16.84
N PHE A 389 -34.94 11.62 -17.65
CA PHE A 389 -33.79 12.50 -17.44
C PHE A 389 -34.24 13.96 -17.38
N ASN A 390 -35.03 14.39 -18.37
CA ASN A 390 -35.53 15.77 -18.44
C ASN A 390 -36.45 16.13 -17.28
N LYS A 391 -37.32 15.20 -16.85
CA LYS A 391 -38.19 15.41 -15.69
C LYS A 391 -37.42 15.64 -14.38
N LEU A 392 -36.23 15.06 -14.26
CA LEU A 392 -35.41 15.17 -13.05
C LEU A 392 -34.48 16.39 -13.05
N LEU A 393 -34.39 17.13 -14.15
CA LEU A 393 -33.55 18.33 -14.23
C LEU A 393 -34.02 19.40 -13.25
N ILE A 394 -33.05 20.01 -12.56
CA ILE A 394 -33.29 21.17 -11.68
C ILE A 394 -32.61 22.45 -12.18
N SER A 395 -31.96 22.37 -13.34
CA SER A 395 -31.30 23.48 -14.04
C SER A 395 -31.15 23.13 -15.52
N ASP A 396 -30.91 24.14 -16.36
CA ASP A 396 -30.67 23.91 -17.79
C ASP A 396 -29.47 22.96 -18.02
N PRO A 397 -29.62 21.94 -18.88
CA PRO A 397 -28.55 21.02 -19.17
C PRO A 397 -27.51 21.65 -20.10
N ILE A 398 -26.26 21.24 -19.94
CA ILE A 398 -25.19 21.57 -20.89
C ILE A 398 -25.22 20.54 -22.01
N ILE A 399 -25.29 21.00 -23.25
CA ILE A 399 -25.16 20.15 -24.44
C ILE A 399 -23.73 20.29 -24.98
N PHE A 400 -23.09 19.15 -25.20
CA PHE A 400 -21.78 19.05 -25.83
C PHE A 400 -21.94 18.51 -27.25
N GLU A 401 -21.51 19.29 -28.23
CA GLU A 401 -21.51 18.87 -29.63
C GLU A 401 -20.33 17.90 -29.89
N PRO A 402 -20.46 16.94 -30.84
CA PRO A 402 -19.38 15.99 -31.14
C PRO A 402 -18.06 16.66 -31.52
N THR A 403 -18.13 17.85 -32.11
CA THR A 403 -16.97 18.67 -32.52
C THR A 403 -16.18 19.22 -31.34
N GLU A 404 -16.73 19.24 -30.13
CA GLU A 404 -16.06 19.71 -28.91
C GLU A 404 -15.12 18.64 -28.31
N THR A 405 -15.01 17.45 -28.92
CA THR A 405 -14.24 16.30 -28.41
C THR A 405 -14.54 15.99 -26.93
N PRO A 406 -15.81 15.82 -26.55
CA PRO A 406 -16.17 15.62 -25.15
C PRO A 406 -15.80 14.23 -24.63
N LEU A 407 -15.50 13.26 -25.51
CA LEU A 407 -15.10 11.91 -25.15
C LEU A 407 -13.63 11.64 -25.52
N ILE A 408 -12.93 10.95 -24.64
CA ILE A 408 -11.56 10.45 -24.83
C ILE A 408 -11.57 8.95 -24.51
N SER A 409 -10.74 8.17 -25.20
CA SER A 409 -10.53 6.76 -24.86
C SER A 409 -9.60 6.63 -23.65
N VAL A 410 -9.96 5.80 -22.68
CA VAL A 410 -9.17 5.57 -21.45
C VAL A 410 -7.86 4.85 -21.76
N SER A 411 -7.87 3.96 -22.74
CA SER A 411 -6.69 3.40 -23.37
C SER A 411 -6.30 4.26 -24.57
N ASN A 412 -5.00 4.43 -24.84
CA ASN A 412 -4.48 5.00 -26.11
C ASN A 412 -4.80 4.11 -27.34
N SER A 413 -5.95 3.44 -27.35
CA SER A 413 -6.45 2.68 -28.49
C SER A 413 -6.89 3.64 -29.58
N THR A 414 -6.62 3.25 -30.82
CA THR A 414 -7.06 3.91 -32.06
C THR A 414 -8.57 3.76 -32.28
N ALA A 415 -9.35 3.55 -31.23
CA ALA A 415 -10.78 3.37 -31.30
C ALA A 415 -11.43 4.67 -31.77
N THR A 416 -12.29 4.56 -32.78
CA THR A 416 -13.06 5.68 -33.30
C THR A 416 -13.95 6.23 -32.20
N LEU A 417 -13.72 7.49 -31.80
CA LEU A 417 -14.54 8.17 -30.81
C LEU A 417 -15.99 8.24 -31.31
N PRO A 418 -16.98 7.94 -30.47
CA PRO A 418 -18.36 8.05 -30.87
C PRO A 418 -18.73 9.50 -31.21
N GLN A 419 -19.29 9.72 -32.41
CA GLN A 419 -19.78 11.04 -32.83
C GLN A 419 -21.25 11.22 -32.45
N PHE A 420 -21.54 11.41 -31.17
CA PHE A 420 -22.87 11.80 -30.73
C PHE A 420 -22.81 12.91 -29.67
N LYS A 421 -23.90 13.66 -29.56
CA LYS A 421 -24.06 14.73 -28.57
C LYS A 421 -24.11 14.12 -27.17
N LEU A 422 -23.47 14.77 -26.21
CA LEU A 422 -23.68 14.49 -24.79
C LEU A 422 -24.52 15.59 -24.16
N MET A 423 -25.23 15.23 -23.09
CA MET A 423 -25.85 16.19 -22.19
C MET A 423 -25.37 15.94 -20.76
N ALA A 424 -25.06 17.02 -20.06
CA ALA A 424 -24.81 17.00 -18.62
C ALA A 424 -25.90 17.80 -17.93
N GLY A 425 -26.55 17.20 -16.94
CA GLY A 425 -27.60 17.85 -16.17
C GLY A 425 -27.35 17.71 -14.67
N LYS A 426 -27.80 18.71 -13.91
CA LYS A 426 -27.99 18.55 -12.46
C LYS A 426 -29.39 18.00 -12.23
N LEU A 427 -29.47 16.80 -11.66
CA LEU A 427 -30.71 16.06 -11.48
C LEU A 427 -31.04 15.94 -9.99
N SER A 428 -32.33 15.95 -9.65
CA SER A 428 -32.83 15.71 -8.30
C SER A 428 -33.99 14.72 -8.30
N GLY A 429 -33.90 13.72 -7.44
CA GLY A 429 -35.00 12.83 -7.08
C GLY A 429 -35.84 13.36 -5.92
N LYS A 430 -35.44 14.47 -5.29
CA LYS A 430 -36.18 15.12 -4.20
C LYS A 430 -37.42 15.79 -4.78
N LEU A 431 -38.57 15.53 -4.18
CA LEU A 431 -39.80 16.28 -4.48
C LEU A 431 -39.50 17.77 -4.27
N MET A 432 -39.65 18.58 -5.31
CA MET A 432 -39.67 20.03 -5.12
C MET A 432 -40.89 20.35 -4.24
N PRO A 433 -40.76 21.20 -3.20
CA PRO A 433 -41.92 21.79 -2.57
C PRO A 433 -42.77 22.45 -3.66
N GLU A 434 -44.08 22.28 -3.63
CA GLU A 434 -45.05 22.65 -4.68
C GLU A 434 -45.09 24.16 -5.06
N GLU A 435 -44.17 24.99 -4.58
CA GLU A 435 -44.27 26.47 -4.69
C GLU A 435 -43.62 27.10 -5.93
N VAL A 436 -42.98 26.35 -6.83
CA VAL A 436 -42.27 26.94 -8.00
C VAL A 436 -43.01 26.75 -9.34
N TYR A 437 -44.17 26.07 -9.37
CA TYR A 437 -44.88 25.79 -10.64
C TYR A 437 -45.69 26.97 -11.21
N HIS A 438 -45.71 28.15 -10.55
CA HIS A 438 -46.57 29.27 -10.95
C HIS A 438 -45.86 30.53 -11.50
N GLN A 439 -44.59 30.45 -11.93
CA GLN A 439 -43.91 31.62 -12.51
C GLN A 439 -43.30 31.44 -13.90
N ILE A 440 -43.77 30.47 -14.69
CA ILE A 440 -43.46 30.45 -16.14
C ILE A 440 -44.73 30.07 -16.92
N HIS A 441 -45.62 31.04 -17.10
CA HIS A 441 -46.52 31.12 -18.25
C HIS A 441 -46.53 32.56 -18.77
#